data_AF-A0A2M9XBR8-F1
#
_entry.id   AF-A0A2M9XBR8-F1
#
_cell.length_a   1.000
_cell.length_b   1.000
_cell.length_c   1.000
_cell.angle_alpha   90.00
_cell.angle_beta   90.00
_cell.angle_gamma   90.00
#
_symmetry.space_group_name_H-M   'P 1'
#
loop_
_entity.id
_entity.type
_entity.pdbx_description
1 polymer ?
#
loop_
_entity_poly.entity_id
_entity_poly.type
_entity_poly.pdbx_seq_one_letter_code
_entity_poly.pdbx_strand_id
1 'polypeptide(L)'
;MEMRQKFRYAIILLMSQIALNCDSSGELASKAREKEAQGNTAEALYYYDLALRENPENFTANKNLGILLAESGEAPGSAALYLEKALKKDPKNPEILLYLLEIYLLAGSRDETETVLRGFSESWDKDRESLAKFLSSCILDSKKNLSERKRFIENRIPESNPASKRLFELCGKKLYEETSGK
;
A
#
# COMPACT_ATOMS: atom_id res chain seq x y z
N MET A 1 -35.09 31.44 33.51
CA MET A 1 -35.34 30.00 33.25
C MET A 1 -35.00 29.61 31.80
N GLU A 2 -35.24 30.49 30.82
CA GLU A 2 -34.97 30.26 29.38
C GLU A 2 -33.50 30.02 28.97
N MET A 3 -32.54 30.66 29.65
CA MET A 3 -31.12 30.58 29.25
C MET A 3 -30.53 29.17 29.41
N ARG A 4 -30.93 28.41 30.46
CA ARG A 4 -30.51 27.02 30.67
C ARG A 4 -31.12 26.06 29.63
N GLN A 5 -32.31 26.36 29.16
CA GLN A 5 -32.99 25.57 28.14
C GLN A 5 -32.32 25.74 26.78
N LYS A 6 -32.00 26.99 26.39
CA LYS A 6 -31.21 27.29 25.18
C LYS A 6 -29.83 26.63 25.20
N PHE A 7 -29.16 26.60 26.36
CA PHE A 7 -27.88 25.92 26.53
C PHE A 7 -27.97 24.39 26.39
N ARG A 8 -29.02 23.77 26.96
CA ARG A 8 -29.30 22.34 26.78
C ARG A 8 -29.58 22.00 25.31
N TYR A 9 -30.36 22.82 24.61
CA TYR A 9 -30.61 22.64 23.17
C TYR A 9 -29.34 22.79 22.34
N ALA A 10 -28.47 23.76 22.66
CA ALA A 10 -27.19 23.93 21.98
C ALA A 10 -26.24 22.74 22.19
N ILE A 11 -26.18 22.18 23.41
CA ILE A 11 -25.38 20.97 23.70
C ILE A 11 -25.97 19.75 22.98
N ILE A 12 -27.29 19.57 22.95
CA ILE A 12 -27.93 18.46 22.24
C ILE A 12 -27.70 18.56 20.72
N LEU A 13 -27.81 19.77 20.15
CA LEU A 13 -27.49 19.99 18.74
C LEU A 13 -26.01 19.73 18.46
N LEU A 14 -25.10 20.28 19.28
CA LEU A 14 -23.65 20.04 19.14
C LEU A 14 -23.31 18.55 19.26
N MET A 15 -23.89 17.82 20.21
CA MET A 15 -23.73 16.38 20.34
C MET A 15 -24.35 15.61 19.18
N SER A 16 -25.46 16.08 18.59
CA SER A 16 -26.03 15.49 17.38
C SER A 16 -25.12 15.71 16.16
N GLN A 17 -24.53 16.89 16.01
CA GLN A 17 -23.54 17.17 14.96
C GLN A 17 -22.26 16.32 15.15
N ILE A 18 -21.82 16.10 16.39
CA ILE A 18 -20.69 15.21 16.70
C ILE A 18 -21.05 13.74 16.46
N ALA A 19 -22.26 13.32 16.82
CA ALA A 19 -22.77 11.97 16.55
C ALA A 19 -23.02 11.69 15.05
N LEU A 20 -23.31 12.73 14.26
CA LEU A 20 -23.40 12.67 12.79
C LEU A 20 -22.03 12.67 12.10
N ASN A 21 -20.94 12.96 12.83
CA ASN A 21 -19.56 12.98 12.33
C ASN A 21 -18.68 11.87 12.92
N CYS A 22 -19.27 10.82 13.50
CA CYS A 22 -18.50 9.62 13.78
C CYS A 22 -18.13 8.98 12.45
N ASP A 23 -16.85 9.02 12.07
CA ASP A 23 -16.34 8.31 10.89
C ASP A 23 -16.35 6.80 11.18
N SER A 24 -17.55 6.23 11.10
CA SER A 24 -17.84 4.80 11.26
C SER A 24 -16.97 3.95 10.34
N SER A 25 -16.66 4.45 9.14
CA SER A 25 -15.74 3.79 8.21
C SER A 25 -14.31 3.70 8.77
N GLY A 26 -13.85 4.73 9.48
CA GLY A 26 -12.57 4.76 10.18
C GLY A 26 -12.52 3.79 11.37
N GLU A 27 -13.62 3.63 12.10
CA GLU A 27 -13.74 2.64 13.18
C GLU A 27 -13.69 1.21 12.63
N LEU A 28 -14.44 0.93 11.56
CA LEU A 28 -14.42 -0.37 10.88
C LEU A 28 -13.02 -0.68 10.32
N ALA A 29 -12.35 0.28 9.70
CA ALA A 29 -10.99 0.11 9.20
C ALA A 29 -9.97 -0.13 10.34
N SER A 30 -10.19 0.47 11.52
CA SER A 30 -9.35 0.24 12.70
C SER A 30 -9.58 -1.15 13.29
N LYS A 31 -10.83 -1.62 13.32
CA LYS A 31 -11.17 -2.99 13.73
C LYS A 31 -10.59 -4.03 12.75
N ALA A 32 -10.62 -3.75 11.46
CA ALA A 32 -9.98 -4.59 10.45
C ALA A 32 -8.47 -4.75 10.71
N ARG A 33 -7.76 -3.65 10.98
CA ARG A 33 -6.34 -3.67 11.36
C ARG A 33 -6.06 -4.48 12.62
N GLU A 34 -6.94 -4.38 13.62
CA GLU A 34 -6.82 -5.17 14.85
C GLU A 34 -6.91 -6.68 14.54
N LYS A 35 -7.88 -7.07 13.70
CA LYS A 35 -8.05 -8.46 13.27
C LYS A 35 -6.89 -8.96 12.44
N GLU A 36 -6.35 -8.13 11.57
CA GLU A 36 -5.13 -8.40 10.81
C GLU A 36 -3.94 -8.66 11.74
N ALA A 37 -3.72 -7.80 12.75
CA ALA A 37 -2.65 -7.97 13.74
C ALA A 37 -2.81 -9.24 14.60
N GLN A 38 -4.04 -9.74 14.77
CA GLN A 38 -4.33 -11.01 15.44
C GLN A 38 -4.13 -12.24 14.52
N GLY A 39 -3.79 -12.04 13.24
CA GLY A 39 -3.71 -13.11 12.24
C GLY A 39 -5.07 -13.57 11.72
N ASN A 40 -6.16 -12.87 12.07
CA ASN A 40 -7.53 -13.19 11.65
C ASN A 40 -7.84 -12.53 10.29
N THR A 41 -7.13 -12.94 9.23
CA THR A 41 -7.23 -12.31 7.90
C THR A 41 -8.65 -12.29 7.35
N ALA A 42 -9.45 -13.34 7.55
CA ALA A 42 -10.83 -13.39 7.07
C ALA A 42 -11.72 -12.30 7.71
N GLU A 43 -11.56 -12.07 9.03
CA GLU A 43 -12.28 -10.98 9.72
C GLU A 43 -11.75 -9.61 9.30
N ALA A 44 -10.45 -9.47 9.06
CA ALA A 44 -9.87 -8.22 8.57
C ALA A 44 -10.48 -7.82 7.21
N LEU A 45 -10.52 -8.75 6.26
CA LEU A 45 -11.15 -8.55 4.95
C LEU A 45 -12.62 -8.15 5.08
N TYR A 46 -13.37 -8.80 5.97
CA TYR A 46 -14.77 -8.47 6.25
C TYR A 46 -14.93 -7.03 6.74
N TYR A 47 -14.15 -6.59 7.73
CA TYR A 47 -14.26 -5.23 8.26
C TYR A 47 -13.76 -4.16 7.29
N TYR A 48 -12.73 -4.45 6.48
CA TYR A 48 -12.33 -3.54 5.40
C TYR A 48 -13.43 -3.39 4.34
N ASP A 49 -14.10 -4.48 3.95
CA ASP A 49 -15.26 -4.42 3.04
C ASP A 49 -16.39 -3.57 3.62
N LEU A 50 -16.73 -3.75 4.90
CA LEU A 50 -17.72 -2.91 5.57
C LEU A 50 -17.32 -1.44 5.58
N ALA A 51 -16.07 -1.13 5.90
CA ALA A 51 -15.57 0.25 5.88
C ALA A 51 -15.72 0.89 4.49
N LEU A 52 -15.46 0.12 3.43
CA LEU A 52 -15.57 0.59 2.05
C LEU A 52 -17.01 0.69 1.55
N ARG A 53 -17.96 -0.06 2.12
CA ARG A 53 -19.40 0.12 1.86
C ARG A 53 -19.93 1.42 2.46
N GLU A 54 -19.43 1.81 3.63
CA GLU A 54 -19.79 3.09 4.27
C GLU A 54 -19.09 4.28 3.59
N ASN A 55 -17.79 4.12 3.29
CA ASN A 55 -17.01 5.13 2.62
C ASN A 55 -16.06 4.49 1.59
N PRO A 56 -16.44 4.49 0.29
CA PRO A 56 -15.62 3.93 -0.78
C PRO A 56 -14.23 4.55 -0.92
N GLU A 57 -14.03 5.75 -0.37
CA GLU A 57 -12.79 6.54 -0.43
C GLU A 57 -11.98 6.47 0.87
N ASN A 58 -12.35 5.59 1.82
CA ASN A 58 -11.62 5.41 3.07
C ASN A 58 -10.18 4.97 2.77
N PHE A 59 -9.22 5.83 3.10
CA PHE A 59 -7.81 5.63 2.79
C PHE A 59 -7.25 4.36 3.44
N THR A 60 -7.49 4.16 4.73
CA THR A 60 -6.96 3.01 5.49
C THR A 60 -7.49 1.70 4.94
N ALA A 61 -8.79 1.62 4.66
CA ALA A 61 -9.40 0.42 4.13
C ALA A 61 -8.92 0.10 2.71
N ASN A 62 -8.89 1.10 1.81
CA ASN A 62 -8.35 0.91 0.46
C ASN A 62 -6.87 0.48 0.50
N LYS A 63 -6.04 1.12 1.33
CA LYS A 63 -4.61 0.80 1.43
C LYS A 63 -4.41 -0.65 1.90
N ASN A 64 -4.96 -0.99 3.05
CA ASN A 64 -4.65 -2.26 3.70
C ASN A 64 -5.34 -3.45 3.02
N LEU A 65 -6.56 -3.28 2.51
CA LEU A 65 -7.20 -4.30 1.69
C LEU A 65 -6.39 -4.57 0.41
N GLY A 66 -5.91 -3.51 -0.25
CA GLY A 66 -5.05 -3.62 -1.41
C GLY A 66 -3.74 -4.36 -1.12
N ILE A 67 -3.09 -4.06 0.01
CA ILE A 67 -1.88 -4.77 0.47
C ILE A 67 -2.17 -6.25 0.73
N LEU A 68 -3.22 -6.57 1.51
CA LEU A 68 -3.57 -7.97 1.80
C LEU A 68 -3.84 -8.79 0.54
N LEU A 69 -4.51 -8.19 -0.45
CA LEU A 69 -4.76 -8.84 -1.74
C LEU A 69 -3.48 -8.98 -2.59
N ALA A 70 -2.55 -8.03 -2.50
CA ALA A 70 -1.26 -8.13 -3.17
C ALA A 70 -0.40 -9.25 -2.55
N GLU A 71 -0.42 -9.36 -1.22
CA GLU A 71 0.33 -10.38 -0.48
C GLU A 71 -0.23 -11.79 -0.65
N SER A 72 -1.55 -11.94 -0.85
CA SER A 72 -2.13 -13.24 -1.17
C SER A 72 -1.78 -13.70 -2.59
N GLY A 73 -1.53 -12.76 -3.50
CA GLY A 73 -1.24 -13.03 -4.91
C GLY A 73 -2.45 -13.50 -5.72
N GLU A 74 -3.64 -13.60 -5.12
CA GLU A 74 -4.82 -14.20 -5.75
C GLU A 74 -5.57 -13.22 -6.67
N ALA A 75 -5.45 -11.91 -6.43
CA ALA A 75 -6.23 -10.90 -7.16
C ALA A 75 -5.43 -9.61 -7.42
N PRO A 76 -4.34 -9.64 -8.22
CA PRO A 76 -3.46 -8.49 -8.44
C PRO A 76 -4.18 -7.28 -9.05
N GLY A 77 -5.17 -7.49 -9.92
CA GLY A 77 -5.98 -6.40 -10.48
C GLY A 77 -6.84 -5.68 -9.43
N SER A 78 -7.48 -6.44 -8.52
CA SER A 78 -8.24 -5.86 -7.41
C SER A 78 -7.31 -5.16 -6.42
N ALA A 79 -6.15 -5.75 -6.13
CA ALA A 79 -5.13 -5.14 -5.29
C ALA A 79 -4.70 -3.77 -5.83
N ALA A 80 -4.37 -3.70 -7.14
CA ALA A 80 -4.02 -2.44 -7.79
C ALA A 80 -5.15 -1.41 -7.70
N LEU A 81 -6.39 -1.79 -7.97
CA LEU A 81 -7.55 -0.89 -7.90
C LEU A 81 -7.68 -0.22 -6.52
N TYR A 82 -7.58 -0.99 -5.43
CA TYR A 82 -7.69 -0.44 -4.07
C TYR A 82 -6.46 0.41 -3.72
N LEU A 83 -5.25 -0.03 -4.08
CA LEU A 83 -4.03 0.73 -3.85
C LEU A 83 -4.03 2.07 -4.60
N GLU A 84 -4.52 2.12 -5.84
CA GLU A 84 -4.66 3.37 -6.61
C GLU A 84 -5.63 4.35 -5.97
N LYS A 85 -6.76 3.87 -5.43
CA LYS A 85 -7.68 4.71 -4.66
C LYS A 85 -7.02 5.30 -3.43
N ALA A 86 -6.24 4.51 -2.70
CA ALA A 86 -5.47 5.00 -1.56
C ALA A 86 -4.39 6.01 -1.99
N LEU A 87 -3.67 5.74 -3.09
CA LEU A 87 -2.63 6.62 -3.64
C LEU A 87 -3.20 7.99 -4.02
N LYS A 88 -4.44 8.09 -4.50
CA LYS A 88 -5.08 9.39 -4.79
C LYS A 88 -5.14 10.32 -3.57
N LYS A 89 -5.21 9.77 -2.35
CA LYS A 89 -5.24 10.56 -1.09
C LYS A 89 -3.84 10.88 -0.59
N ASP A 90 -2.88 9.97 -0.80
CA ASP A 90 -1.47 10.15 -0.46
C ASP A 90 -0.57 9.75 -1.64
N PRO A 91 -0.37 10.66 -2.63
CA PRO A 91 0.29 10.32 -3.89
C PRO A 91 1.77 9.92 -3.77
N LYS A 92 2.38 10.19 -2.61
CA LYS A 92 3.81 9.97 -2.37
C LYS A 92 4.05 8.85 -1.37
N ASN A 93 3.04 8.04 -1.08
CA ASN A 93 3.14 6.96 -0.12
C ASN A 93 4.08 5.85 -0.64
N PRO A 94 5.29 5.68 -0.07
CA PRO A 94 6.26 4.75 -0.63
C PRO A 94 5.84 3.29 -0.49
N GLU A 95 5.04 2.96 0.51
CA GLU A 95 4.52 1.61 0.71
C GLU A 95 3.54 1.24 -0.42
N ILE A 96 2.55 2.10 -0.69
CA ILE A 96 1.59 1.90 -1.78
C ILE A 96 2.31 1.81 -3.13
N LEU A 97 3.27 2.70 -3.38
CA LEU A 97 4.05 2.71 -4.61
C LEU A 97 4.87 1.42 -4.79
N LEU A 98 5.42 0.82 -3.72
CA LEU A 98 6.15 -0.45 -3.82
C LEU A 98 5.23 -1.63 -4.18
N TYR A 99 4.02 -1.70 -3.62
CA TYR A 99 3.05 -2.73 -3.98
C TYR A 99 2.53 -2.57 -5.40
N LEU A 100 2.23 -1.35 -5.84
CA LEU A 100 1.85 -1.09 -7.23
C LEU A 100 2.99 -1.40 -8.21
N LEU A 101 4.23 -1.06 -7.85
CA LEU A 101 5.41 -1.42 -8.62
C LEU A 101 5.50 -2.94 -8.79
N GLU A 102 5.30 -3.69 -7.71
CA GLU A 102 5.31 -5.16 -7.78
C GLU A 102 4.24 -5.68 -8.73
N ILE A 103 2.99 -5.24 -8.57
CA ILE A 103 1.88 -5.69 -9.40
C ILE A 103 2.16 -5.40 -10.89
N TYR A 104 2.62 -4.20 -11.23
CA TYR A 104 2.84 -3.81 -12.62
C TYR A 104 4.10 -4.42 -13.24
N LEU A 105 5.15 -4.64 -12.46
CA LEU A 105 6.34 -5.37 -12.94
C LEU A 105 6.02 -6.85 -13.23
N LEU A 106 5.22 -7.50 -12.38
CA LEU A 106 4.80 -8.89 -12.59
C LEU A 106 3.84 -9.03 -13.77
N ALA A 107 2.99 -8.03 -14.01
CA ALA A 107 2.11 -7.97 -15.17
C ALA A 107 2.85 -7.63 -16.48
N GLY A 108 4.08 -7.11 -16.41
CA GLY A 108 4.83 -6.60 -17.58
C GLY A 108 4.28 -5.29 -18.14
N SER A 109 3.42 -4.60 -17.39
CA SER A 109 2.74 -3.37 -17.79
C SER A 109 3.70 -2.17 -17.67
N ARG A 110 4.38 -1.85 -18.79
CA ARG A 110 5.44 -0.82 -18.81
C ARG A 110 4.93 0.59 -18.51
N ASP A 111 3.79 0.97 -19.05
CA ASP A 111 3.27 2.34 -18.91
C ASP A 111 2.85 2.66 -17.47
N GLU A 112 2.21 1.70 -16.82
CA GLU A 112 1.83 1.76 -15.40
C GLU A 112 3.07 1.72 -14.51
N THR A 113 4.07 0.89 -14.84
CA THR A 113 5.37 0.88 -14.15
C THR A 113 6.03 2.25 -14.19
N GLU A 114 6.11 2.90 -15.36
CA GLU A 114 6.68 4.24 -15.50
C GLU A 114 5.88 5.29 -14.71
N THR A 115 4.56 5.14 -14.65
CA THR A 115 3.70 6.01 -13.83
C THR A 115 4.03 5.89 -12.34
N VAL A 116 4.22 4.66 -11.84
CA VAL A 116 4.63 4.42 -10.45
C VAL A 116 6.04 4.97 -10.17
N LEU A 117 6.98 4.80 -11.11
CA LEU A 117 8.34 5.32 -10.97
C LEU A 117 8.38 6.85 -10.87
N ARG A 118 7.49 7.56 -11.58
CA ARG A 118 7.33 9.02 -11.40
C ARG A 118 6.87 9.36 -9.98
N GLY A 119 5.94 8.60 -9.40
CA GLY A 119 5.51 8.77 -8.01
C GLY A 119 6.66 8.69 -7.01
N PHE A 120 7.60 7.76 -7.20
CA PHE A 120 8.81 7.69 -6.37
C PHE A 120 9.72 8.91 -6.54
N SER A 121 9.90 9.40 -7.77
CA SER A 121 10.77 10.55 -8.05
C SER A 121 10.32 11.85 -7.38
N GLU A 122 9.01 11.96 -7.15
CA GLU A 122 8.39 13.08 -6.45
C GLU A 122 8.39 12.91 -4.92
N SER A 123 8.74 11.71 -4.43
CA SER A 123 8.90 11.43 -3.00
C SER A 123 10.24 11.95 -2.45
N TRP A 124 10.32 12.09 -1.13
CA TRP A 124 11.55 12.48 -0.44
C TRP A 124 12.52 11.30 -0.21
N ASP A 125 12.07 10.08 -0.50
CA ASP A 125 12.82 8.85 -0.22
C ASP A 125 13.67 8.43 -1.43
N LYS A 126 14.90 8.96 -1.48
CA LYS A 126 15.85 8.69 -2.57
C LYS A 126 16.33 7.25 -2.62
N ASP A 127 16.32 6.56 -1.47
CA ASP A 127 16.74 5.18 -1.37
C ASP A 127 15.70 4.24 -1.98
N ARG A 128 14.41 4.46 -1.69
CA ARG A 128 13.31 3.72 -2.33
C ARG A 128 13.15 4.08 -3.80
N GLU A 129 13.40 5.33 -4.20
CA GLU A 129 13.46 5.71 -5.61
C GLU A 129 14.57 4.94 -6.37
N SER A 130 15.78 4.88 -5.81
CA SER A 130 16.91 4.11 -6.39
C SER A 130 16.56 2.63 -6.49
N LEU A 131 15.95 2.07 -5.44
CA LEU A 131 15.53 0.68 -5.41
C LEU A 131 14.49 0.37 -6.48
N ALA A 132 13.45 1.21 -6.59
CA ALA A 132 12.40 1.04 -7.59
C ALA A 132 12.96 1.03 -9.02
N LYS A 133 13.87 1.96 -9.34
CA LYS A 133 14.55 2.04 -10.64
C LYS A 133 15.44 0.83 -10.90
N PHE A 134 16.19 0.38 -9.89
CA PHE A 134 17.01 -0.83 -9.97
C PHE A 134 16.16 -2.07 -10.27
N LEU A 135 15.07 -2.27 -9.52
CA LEU A 135 14.17 -3.41 -9.69
C LEU A 135 13.49 -3.40 -11.07
N SER A 136 13.01 -2.23 -11.51
CA SER A 136 12.40 -2.07 -12.84
C SER A 136 13.40 -2.43 -13.96
N SER A 137 14.60 -1.86 -13.94
CA SER A 137 15.65 -2.16 -14.94
C SER A 137 16.05 -3.64 -14.93
N CYS A 138 16.07 -4.26 -13.75
CA CYS A 138 16.40 -5.67 -13.63
C CYS A 138 15.31 -6.58 -14.21
N ILE A 139 14.04 -6.29 -13.91
CA ILE A 139 12.91 -7.16 -14.24
C ILE A 139 12.44 -6.92 -15.68
N LEU A 140 12.33 -5.68 -16.14
CA LEU A 140 11.82 -5.40 -17.49
C LEU A 140 12.91 -5.46 -18.56
N ASP A 141 14.12 -5.02 -18.24
CA ASP A 141 15.20 -4.85 -19.24
C ASP A 141 16.35 -5.85 -19.05
N SER A 142 16.29 -6.74 -18.06
CA SER A 142 17.34 -7.71 -17.75
C SER A 142 18.72 -7.06 -17.57
N LYS A 143 18.76 -5.82 -17.07
CA LYS A 143 19.99 -5.04 -16.92
C LYS A 143 20.67 -5.32 -15.58
N LYS A 144 21.92 -5.77 -15.62
CA LYS A 144 22.74 -5.95 -14.41
C LYS A 144 23.25 -4.61 -13.87
N ASN A 145 23.22 -4.46 -12.55
CA ASN A 145 23.87 -3.40 -11.80
C ASN A 145 24.40 -3.98 -10.49
N LEU A 146 25.63 -4.52 -10.54
CA LEU A 146 26.26 -5.19 -9.40
C LEU A 146 26.51 -4.25 -8.22
N SER A 147 26.81 -2.98 -8.50
CA SER A 147 27.07 -1.97 -7.48
C SER A 147 25.82 -1.68 -6.64
N GLU A 148 24.69 -1.38 -7.29
CA GLU A 148 23.41 -1.17 -6.58
C GLU A 148 22.93 -2.46 -5.91
N ARG A 149 23.07 -3.62 -6.56
CA ARG A 149 22.71 -4.90 -5.93
C ARG A 149 23.48 -5.14 -4.63
N LYS A 150 24.81 -4.94 -4.65
CA LYS A 150 25.65 -5.07 -3.45
C LYS A 150 25.22 -4.08 -2.36
N ARG A 151 25.02 -2.82 -2.73
CA ARG A 151 24.53 -1.78 -1.82
C ARG A 151 23.22 -2.17 -1.13
N PHE A 152 22.25 -2.69 -1.89
CA PHE A 152 20.95 -3.11 -1.35
C PHE A 152 21.02 -4.35 -0.45
N ILE A 153 21.93 -5.27 -0.71
CA ILE A 153 22.21 -6.40 0.20
C ILE A 153 22.78 -5.88 1.52
N GLU A 154 23.75 -4.96 1.46
CA GLU A 154 24.43 -4.44 2.65
C GLU A 154 23.51 -3.60 3.54
N ASN A 155 22.69 -2.73 2.94
CA ASN A 155 21.80 -1.84 3.71
C ASN A 155 20.43 -2.45 4.03
N ARG A 156 20.10 -3.61 3.45
CA ARG A 156 18.86 -4.37 3.68
C ARG A 156 17.58 -3.57 3.43
N ILE A 157 17.62 -2.51 2.62
CA ILE A 157 16.43 -1.72 2.26
C ILE A 157 15.31 -2.61 1.71
N PRO A 158 15.55 -3.59 0.81
CA PRO A 158 14.49 -4.43 0.28
C PRO A 158 13.71 -5.21 1.36
N GLU A 159 14.34 -5.50 2.51
CA GLU A 159 13.69 -6.25 3.59
C GLU A 159 12.71 -5.40 4.41
N SER A 160 12.74 -4.07 4.26
CA SER A 160 11.86 -3.15 4.99
C SER A 160 10.40 -3.21 4.55
N ASN A 161 10.11 -3.82 3.39
CA ASN A 161 8.77 -3.98 2.86
C ASN A 161 8.63 -5.33 2.11
N PRO A 162 7.54 -6.08 2.30
CA PRO A 162 7.36 -7.38 1.66
C PRO A 162 7.42 -7.36 0.13
N ALA A 163 6.82 -6.37 -0.53
CA ALA A 163 6.83 -6.25 -1.99
C ALA A 163 8.24 -5.98 -2.52
N SER A 164 9.00 -5.07 -1.90
CA SER A 164 10.39 -4.83 -2.30
C SER A 164 11.27 -6.06 -2.13
N LYS A 165 11.05 -6.83 -1.06
CA LYS A 165 11.78 -8.08 -0.82
C LYS A 165 11.52 -9.09 -1.93
N ARG A 166 10.25 -9.36 -2.24
CA ARG A 166 9.85 -10.30 -3.30
C ARG A 166 10.40 -9.89 -4.66
N LEU A 167 10.31 -8.61 -5.01
CA LEU A 167 10.88 -8.08 -6.26
C LEU A 167 12.41 -8.24 -6.32
N PHE A 168 13.10 -7.99 -5.21
CA PHE A 168 14.55 -8.14 -5.16
C PHE A 168 14.99 -9.60 -5.29
N GLU A 169 14.27 -10.53 -4.65
CA GLU A 169 14.48 -11.97 -4.82
C GLU A 169 14.20 -12.42 -6.25
N LEU A 170 13.12 -11.95 -6.87
CA LEU A 170 12.78 -12.24 -8.27
C LEU A 170 13.88 -11.75 -9.22
N CYS A 171 14.35 -10.52 -9.04
CA CYS A 171 15.48 -9.96 -9.79
C CYS A 171 16.74 -10.83 -9.64
N GLY A 172 17.04 -11.26 -8.40
CA GLY A 172 18.14 -12.18 -8.09
C GLY A 172 18.05 -13.48 -8.88
N LYS A 173 16.91 -14.18 -8.77
CA LYS A 173 16.62 -15.42 -9.50
C LYS A 173 16.73 -15.28 -11.00
N LYS A 174 16.16 -14.19 -11.54
CA LYS A 174 16.09 -13.96 -12.99
C LYS A 174 17.46 -13.71 -13.62
N LEU A 175 18.33 -12.95 -12.94
CA LEU A 175 19.47 -12.33 -13.62
C LEU A 175 20.83 -12.62 -12.96
N TYR A 176 20.85 -13.00 -11.68
CA TYR A 176 22.09 -13.09 -10.91
C TYR A 176 22.31 -14.42 -10.19
N GLU A 177 21.38 -15.36 -10.32
CA GLU A 177 21.74 -16.76 -10.11
C GLU A 177 22.67 -17.16 -11.25
N GLU A 178 23.94 -17.39 -10.94
CA GLU A 178 24.78 -18.18 -11.82
C GLU A 178 24.15 -19.57 -11.88
N THR A 179 24.06 -20.17 -13.06
CA THR A 179 23.80 -21.60 -13.20
C THR A 179 24.91 -22.34 -12.48
N SER A 180 24.73 -22.58 -11.18
CA SER A 180 25.50 -23.53 -10.38
C SER A 180 25.18 -24.93 -10.91
N GLY A 181 25.74 -25.29 -12.06
CA GLY A 181 25.55 -26.61 -12.65
C GLY A 181 25.72 -26.64 -14.17
N LYS A 182 26.97 -26.63 -14.63
CA LYS A 182 27.61 -27.79 -15.28
C LYS A 182 29.11 -27.59 -15.35
#